data_AF-A0A3D5J473-F1
#
_entry.id   AF-A0A3D5J473-F1
#
_cell.length_a   1.000
_cell.length_b   1.000
_cell.length_c   1.000
_cell.angle_alpha   90.00
_cell.angle_beta   90.00
_cell.angle_gamma   90.00
#
_symmetry.space_group_name_H-M   'P 1'
#
loop_
_entity.id
_entity.type
_entity.pdbx_description
1 polymer ?
#
loop_
_entity_poly.entity_id
_entity_poly.type
_entity_poly.pdbx_seq_one_letter_code
_entity_poly.pdbx_strand_id
1 'polypeptide(L)' 'MTKYKIVNGEKVPVLPAKAKEIVKHKRTGKIYESKEEFDKDVADPKTDTKAEDFRQDLEITVASLTVFGKNDK' A
#
# COMPACT_ATOMS: atom_id res chain seq x y z
N MET A 1 -24.34 3.60 9.38
CA MET A 1 -24.84 2.44 8.61
C MET A 1 -23.67 1.75 7.92
N THR A 2 -23.37 0.50 8.26
CA THR A 2 -22.37 -0.32 7.57
C THR A 2 -22.87 -0.64 6.17
N LYS A 3 -22.12 -0.27 5.13
CA LYS A 3 -22.45 -0.59 3.75
C LYS A 3 -22.13 -2.06 3.49
N TYR A 4 -22.93 -2.74 2.67
CA TYR A 4 -22.71 -4.12 2.28
C TYR A 4 -22.66 -4.23 0.76
N LYS A 5 -21.85 -5.16 0.24
CA LYS A 5 -21.83 -5.56 -1.17
C LYS A 5 -22.02 -7.06 -1.29
N ILE A 6 -22.63 -7.49 -2.39
CA ILE A 6 -22.64 -8.91 -2.73
C ILE A 6 -21.36 -9.23 -3.49
N VAL A 7 -20.57 -10.16 -2.97
CA VAL A 7 -19.37 -10.70 -3.61
C VAL A 7 -19.53 -12.22 -3.63
N ASN A 8 -19.45 -12.83 -4.82
CA ASN A 8 -19.63 -14.27 -5.01
C ASN A 8 -20.96 -14.83 -4.46
N GLY A 9 -22.04 -14.04 -4.49
CA GLY A 9 -23.36 -14.43 -3.97
C GLY A 9 -23.54 -14.22 -2.46
N GLU A 10 -22.49 -13.86 -1.73
CA GLU A 10 -22.54 -13.60 -0.29
C GLU A 10 -22.53 -12.11 0.05
N LYS A 11 -23.23 -11.74 1.13
CA LYS A 11 -23.34 -10.36 1.61
C LYS A 11 -22.16 -10.00 2.52
N VAL A 12 -21.21 -9.22 2.00
CA VAL A 12 -19.96 -8.82 2.67
C VAL A 12 -20.00 -7.35 3.13
N PRO A 13 -19.59 -7.02 4.37
CA PRO A 13 -19.50 -5.64 4.83
C PRO A 13 -18.36 -4.87 4.13
N VAL A 14 -18.64 -3.63 3.72
CA VAL A 14 -17.66 -2.72 3.12
C VAL A 14 -17.09 -1.83 4.21
N LEU A 15 -15.78 -1.91 4.39
CA LEU A 15 -15.04 -1.13 5.37
C LEU A 15 -14.33 0.04 4.68
N PRO A 16 -14.48 1.28 5.18
CA PRO A 16 -13.67 2.38 4.70
C PRO A 16 -12.21 2.15 5.13
N ALA A 17 -11.29 2.30 4.17
CA ALA A 17 -9.86 2.18 4.39
C ALA A 17 -9.15 3.47 3.96
N LYS A 18 -8.06 3.80 4.64
CA LYS A 18 -7.09 4.81 4.18
C LYS A 18 -5.91 4.08 3.57
N ALA A 19 -5.58 4.40 2.32
CA ALA A 19 -4.40 3.88 1.65
C ALA A 19 -3.35 5.00 1.59
N LYS A 20 -2.11 4.66 1.92
CA LYS A 20 -0.94 5.53 1.76
C LYS A 20 0.11 4.79 0.96
N GLU A 21 0.49 5.38 -0.17
CA GLU A 21 1.58 4.90 -1.00
C GLU A 21 2.90 5.51 -0.52
N ILE A 22 3.95 4.69 -0.47
CA ILE A 22 5.27 5.09 -0.02
C ILE A 22 6.27 4.62 -1.06
N VAL A 23 6.87 5.55 -1.80
CA VAL A 23 7.97 5.28 -2.71
C VAL A 23 9.28 5.38 -1.94
N LYS A 24 10.12 4.35 -1.99
CA LYS A 24 11.31 4.23 -1.14
C LYS A 24 12.50 3.60 -1.87
N HIS A 25 13.70 4.07 -1.56
CA HIS A 25 14.96 3.45 -1.95
C HIS A 25 15.24 2.24 -1.03
N LYS A 26 15.39 1.03 -1.58
CA LYS A 26 15.62 -0.21 -0.82
C LYS A 26 16.84 -0.14 0.10
N ARG A 27 17.99 0.25 -0.46
CA ARG A 27 19.28 0.27 0.24
C ARG A 27 19.43 1.40 1.25
N THR A 28 19.14 2.65 0.86
CA THR A 28 19.36 3.83 1.71
C THR A 28 18.18 4.16 2.61
N GLY A 29 16.98 3.69 2.26
CA GLY A 29 15.76 3.99 2.98
C GLY A 29 15.15 5.37 2.69
N LYS A 30 15.73 6.15 1.77
CA LYS A 30 15.18 7.45 1.31
C LYS A 30 13.74 7.27 0.81
N ILE A 31 12.83 8.14 1.25
CA ILE A 31 11.44 8.19 0.79
C ILE A 31 11.33 9.29 -0.26
N TYR A 32 10.62 9.02 -1.34
CA TYR A 32 10.36 9.95 -2.43
C TYR A 32 8.90 10.37 -2.44
N GLU A 33 8.62 11.56 -2.94
CA GLU A 33 7.26 12.07 -3.10
C GLU A 33 6.50 11.31 -4.19
N SER A 34 7.20 10.87 -5.23
CA SER A 34 6.64 10.12 -6.34
C SER A 34 7.66 9.21 -7.00
N LYS A 35 7.18 8.35 -7.90
CA LYS A 35 8.07 7.54 -8.73
C LYS A 35 8.88 8.39 -9.71
N GLU A 36 8.37 9.53 -10.20
CA GLU A 36 9.15 10.39 -11.09
C GLU A 36 10.38 10.99 -10.38
N GLU A 37 10.29 11.27 -9.09
CA GLU A 37 11.45 11.75 -8.30
C GLU A 37 12.51 10.65 -8.15
N PHE A 38 12.08 9.40 -7.89
CA PHE A 38 12.99 8.26 -7.89
C PHE A 38 13.66 8.06 -9.25
N ASP A 39 12.89 8.14 -10.35
CA ASP A 39 13.42 7.97 -11.70
C ASP A 39 14.42 9.07 -12.07
N LYS A 40 14.23 10.31 -11.57
CA LYS A 40 15.22 11.39 -11.70
C LYS A 40 16.50 11.10 -10.93
N ASP A 41 16.39 10.50 -9.73
CA ASP A 41 17.55 10.09 -8.92
C ASP A 41 18.38 9.04 -9.66
N VAL A 42 17.71 8.05 -10.28
CA VAL A 42 18.36 7.02 -11.14
C VAL A 42 19.06 7.64 -12.36
N ALA A 43 18.48 8.69 -12.94
CA ALA A 43 19.05 9.37 -14.10
C ALA A 43 20.20 10.34 -13.76
N ASP A 44 20.40 10.67 -12.49
CA ASP A 44 21.46 11.58 -12.06
C ASP A 44 22.80 10.84 -11.97
N PRO A 45 23.80 11.17 -12.81
CA PRO A 45 25.12 10.53 -12.79
C PRO A 45 25.92 10.80 -11.50
N LYS A 46 25.44 11.69 -10.63
CA LYS A 46 26.04 11.97 -9.31
C LYS A 46 25.58 10.98 -8.23
N THR A 47 24.58 10.16 -8.51
CA THR A 47 24.07 9.17 -7.56
C THR A 47 24.38 7.76 -8.04
N ASP A 48 24.49 6.83 -7.10
CA ASP A 48 24.64 5.41 -7.39
C ASP A 48 23.28 4.69 -7.43
N THR A 49 22.18 5.44 -7.41
CA THR A 49 20.82 4.92 -7.40
C THR A 49 20.53 4.16 -8.69
N LYS A 50 20.08 2.91 -8.58
CA LYS A 50 19.73 2.07 -9.73
C LYS A 50 18.23 1.79 -9.76
N ALA A 51 17.69 1.44 -10.92
CA ALA A 51 16.30 1.02 -11.03
C ALA A 51 15.95 -0.17 -10.10
N GLU A 52 16.91 -1.06 -9.84
CA GLU A 52 16.72 -2.19 -8.91
C GLU A 52 16.46 -1.75 -7.46
N ASP A 53 16.91 -0.55 -7.08
CA ASP A 53 16.72 0.02 -5.74
C ASP A 53 15.28 0.48 -5.48
N PHE A 54 14.40 0.47 -6.49
CA PHE A 54 13.02 0.91 -6.35
C PHE A 54 12.21 -0.04 -5.45
N ARG A 55 11.56 0.51 -4.43
CA ARG A 55 10.53 -0.15 -3.64
C ARG A 55 9.31 0.75 -3.50
N GLN A 56 8.14 0.15 -3.62
CA GLN A 56 6.87 0.81 -3.37
C GLN A 56 6.13 0.00 -2.31
N ASP A 57 5.91 0.62 -1.16
CA ASP A 57 5.13 0.06 -0.07
C ASP A 57 3.72 0.66 -0.10
N LEU A 58 2.71 -0.16 0.19
CA LEU A 58 1.32 0.27 0.33
C LEU A 58 0.85 -0.01 1.76
N GLU A 59 0.61 1.06 2.51
CA GLU A 59 0.06 0.98 3.85
C GLU A 59 -1.47 1.16 3.79
N ILE A 60 -2.21 0.15 4.26
CA ILE A 60 -3.68 0.17 4.30
C ILE A 60 -4.12 0.16 5.75
N THR A 61 -4.69 1.28 6.19
CA THR A 61 -5.29 1.41 7.52
C THR A 61 -6.79 1.25 7.43
N VAL A 62 -7.33 0.24 8.12
CA VAL A 62 -8.77 0.03 8.29
C VAL A 62 -9.19 0.35 9.72
N ALA A 63 -10.49 0.59 9.93
CA ALA A 63 -11.03 0.64 11.29
C ALA A 63 -10.81 -0.72 11.98
N SER A 64 -10.56 -0.69 13.29
CA SER A 64 -10.36 -1.91 14.10
C SER A 64 -11.54 -2.86 13.92
N LEU A 65 -11.23 -4.12 13.58
CA LEU A 65 -12.22 -5.17 13.40
C LEU A 65 -12.35 -5.98 14.68
N THR A 66 -13.56 -6.08 15.21
CA THR A 66 -13.91 -7.16 16.13
C THR A 66 -14.08 -8.41 15.28
N VAL A 67 -13.03 -9.25 15.20
CA VAL A 67 -13.08 -10.50 14.44
C VAL A 67 -13.94 -11.49 15.22
N PHE A 68 -15.26 -11.50 14.98
CA PHE A 68 -16.12 -12.59 15.43
C PHE A 68 -15.89 -13.77 14.48
N GLY A 69 -15.00 -14.68 14.87
CA GLY A 69 -14.82 -15.96 14.18
C GLY A 69 -16.13 -16.73 14.21
N LYS A 70 -16.82 -16.80 13.06
CA LYS A 70 -17.91 -17.75 12.88
C LYS A 70 -17.29 -19.09 12.51
N ASN A 71 -17.23 -20.01 13.46
CA ASN A 71 -16.93 -21.40 13.18
C ASN A 71 -18.20 -22.02 12.58
N ASP A 72 -18.28 -22.10 11.27
CA ASP A 72 -19.26 -22.97 10.61
C ASP A 72 -18.73 -24.41 10.72
N LYS A 73 -19.33 -25.16 11.65
CA LYS A 73 -19.21 -26.62 11.76
C LYS A 73 -20.24 -27.27 10.85
#